data_AF-A0A915PVQ8-F1
#
_entry.id   AF-A0A915PVQ8-F1
#
_cell.length_a   1.000
_cell.length_b   1.000
_cell.length_c   1.000
_cell.angle_alpha   90.00
_cell.angle_beta   90.00
_cell.angle_gamma   90.00
#
_symmetry.space_group_name_H-M   'P 1'
#
loop_
_entity.id
_entity.type
_entity.pdbx_description
1 polymer ?
#
loop_
_entity_poly.entity_id
_entity_poly.type
_entity_poly.pdbx_seq_one_letter_code
_entity_poly.pdbx_strand_id
1 'polypeptide(L)'
;MDLLMNNTLSSNQLALKPEAWQTWGVGMVIVTISAFASPLCILFVPLLNKKLYELVMTFLVALGIGALSGSVIFIMLPHAFEVPEGEGLLKSLIVLGSLYAFFAVDRILKFAMEIKRRQKSRRISESNEKNNTNSANAIPKLKSRENSHTKDEIEQIQAEIESAAVNSAITRTISEGDTISVSVAVVEQMEVRPEALEISSIAYMILFGSSANNFVDGMSNGVAFADSLGRGLSIGIACIAQQFPQELGTLAILVRSGLGFKKTLLLNLIPGGLSYLGFVIGALLDDYSEGADTFVFAISSGMYLYVFLGTLIPEMREATSELITNNFNESIIVTILQSAGLLFGLSFIYFIEFKEALKFAENQNRCPHRKSVLAKY
;
A
#
# COMPACT_ATOMS: atom_id res chain seq x y z
N MET A 1 -50.26 -31.59 14.86
CA MET A 1 -49.81 -30.39 15.60
C MET A 1 -48.36 -30.03 15.24
N ASP A 2 -47.52 -31.02 14.91
CA ASP A 2 -46.12 -30.80 14.49
C ASP A 2 -45.93 -30.09 13.14
N LEU A 3 -46.89 -30.21 12.21
CA LEU A 3 -46.88 -29.51 10.92
C LEU A 3 -47.16 -28.00 11.03
N LEU A 4 -47.90 -27.56 12.07
CA LEU A 4 -48.12 -26.14 12.34
C LEU A 4 -46.96 -25.56 13.17
N MET A 5 -46.30 -26.37 14.00
CA MET A 5 -45.14 -25.95 14.78
C MET A 5 -43.90 -25.71 13.92
N ASN A 6 -43.67 -26.54 12.89
CA ASN A 6 -42.57 -26.33 11.93
C ASN A 6 -42.74 -25.08 11.07
N ASN A 7 -43.96 -24.73 10.68
CA ASN A 7 -44.22 -23.51 9.93
C ASN A 7 -44.11 -22.23 10.79
N THR A 8 -44.34 -22.31 12.10
CA THR A 8 -44.19 -21.16 13.01
C THR A 8 -42.74 -20.93 13.49
N LEU A 9 -41.88 -21.96 13.46
CA LEU A 9 -40.46 -21.84 13.80
C LEU A 9 -39.62 -21.31 12.63
N SER A 10 -40.02 -21.59 11.39
CA SER A 10 -39.39 -21.01 10.18
C SER A 10 -39.66 -19.51 10.02
N SER A 11 -40.79 -19.01 10.55
CA SER A 11 -41.22 -17.61 10.34
C SER A 11 -40.67 -16.58 11.35
N ASN A 12 -39.92 -16.99 12.39
CA ASN A 12 -39.58 -16.10 13.52
C ASN A 12 -38.06 -15.92 13.80
N GLN A 13 -37.20 -16.24 12.84
CA GLN A 13 -35.75 -16.00 12.98
C GLN A 13 -35.09 -15.08 11.94
N LEU A 14 -35.78 -14.64 10.89
CA LEU A 14 -35.17 -13.71 9.94
C LEU A 14 -34.99 -12.32 10.59
N ALA A 15 -33.75 -11.94 10.88
CA ALA A 15 -33.39 -10.55 10.61
C ALA A 15 -33.78 -10.32 9.14
N LEU A 16 -34.72 -9.41 8.87
CA LEU A 16 -35.15 -9.18 7.49
C LEU A 16 -33.91 -8.80 6.69
N LYS A 17 -33.56 -9.65 5.73
CA LYS A 17 -32.48 -9.39 4.78
C LYS A 17 -32.72 -7.99 4.18
N PRO A 18 -31.69 -7.12 4.13
CA PRO A 18 -31.86 -5.75 3.66
C PRO A 18 -32.50 -5.71 2.27
N GLU A 19 -33.29 -4.68 2.02
CA GLU A 19 -33.86 -4.47 0.68
C GLU A 19 -32.72 -4.24 -0.32
N ALA A 20 -32.89 -4.67 -1.57
CA ALA A 20 -31.82 -4.59 -2.57
C ALA A 20 -31.24 -3.16 -2.73
N TRP A 21 -32.05 -2.10 -2.58
CA TRP A 21 -31.57 -0.73 -2.64
C TRP A 21 -30.71 -0.33 -1.43
N GLN A 22 -30.90 -0.97 -0.27
CA GLN A 22 -30.07 -0.75 0.91
C GLN A 22 -28.70 -1.38 0.69
N THR A 23 -28.65 -2.64 0.26
CA THR A 23 -27.40 -3.33 -0.05
C THR A 23 -26.67 -2.63 -1.19
N TRP A 24 -27.29 -2.54 -2.37
CA TRP A 24 -26.63 -2.02 -3.56
C TRP A 24 -26.53 -0.50 -3.58
N GLY A 25 -27.57 0.22 -3.16
CA GLY A 25 -27.56 1.69 -3.19
C GLY A 25 -26.66 2.28 -2.10
N VAL A 26 -26.94 1.95 -0.83
CA VAL A 26 -26.15 2.50 0.29
C VAL A 26 -24.73 1.93 0.28
N GLY A 27 -24.58 0.63 0.02
CA GLY A 27 -23.26 0.00 -0.10
C GLY A 27 -22.40 0.61 -1.20
N MET A 28 -22.94 0.84 -2.41
CA MET A 28 -22.20 1.53 -3.48
C MET A 28 -21.84 2.96 -3.11
N VAL A 29 -22.69 3.69 -2.39
CA VAL A 29 -22.36 5.04 -1.90
C VAL A 29 -21.17 5.00 -0.93
N ILE A 30 -21.15 4.05 0.01
CA ILE A 30 -20.03 3.86 0.94
C ILE A 30 -18.74 3.52 0.18
N VAL A 31 -18.80 2.56 -0.76
CA VAL A 31 -17.65 2.18 -1.59
C VAL A 31 -17.19 3.33 -2.48
N THR A 32 -18.11 4.18 -2.93
CA THR A 32 -17.75 5.41 -3.66
C THR A 32 -17.00 6.36 -2.75
N ILE A 33 -17.49 6.61 -1.53
CA ILE A 33 -16.82 7.52 -0.60
C ILE A 33 -15.43 6.99 -0.24
N SER A 34 -15.26 5.69 -0.02
CA SER A 34 -13.95 5.10 0.27
C SER A 34 -13.02 5.15 -0.94
N ALA A 35 -13.48 4.78 -2.14
CA ALA A 35 -12.67 4.81 -3.37
C ALA A 35 -12.25 6.23 -3.79
N PHE A 36 -13.05 7.24 -3.43
CA PHE A 36 -12.73 8.65 -3.68
C PHE A 36 -12.07 9.36 -2.49
N ALA A 37 -11.74 8.65 -1.41
CA ALA A 37 -11.04 9.23 -0.27
C ALA A 37 -9.70 9.84 -0.71
N SER A 38 -8.91 9.13 -1.52
CA SER A 38 -7.63 9.56 -2.09
C SER A 38 -7.69 10.88 -2.88
N PRO A 39 -8.54 11.02 -3.92
CA PRO A 39 -8.77 12.30 -4.58
C PRO A 39 -9.21 13.42 -3.63
N LEU A 40 -9.99 13.09 -2.60
CA LEU A 40 -10.47 14.07 -1.63
C LEU A 40 -9.33 14.54 -0.71
N CYS A 41 -8.46 13.63 -0.24
CA CYS A 41 -7.28 13.96 0.56
C CYS A 41 -6.35 14.94 -0.18
N ILE A 42 -6.24 14.78 -1.50
CA ILE A 42 -5.47 15.65 -2.38
C ILE A 42 -5.91 17.12 -2.32
N LEU A 43 -7.21 17.36 -2.23
CA LEU A 43 -7.75 18.72 -2.15
C LEU A 43 -7.29 19.44 -0.88
N PHE A 44 -7.01 18.67 0.18
CA PHE A 44 -6.52 19.19 1.45
C PHE A 44 -5.01 19.45 1.47
N VAL A 45 -4.20 18.72 0.68
CA VAL A 45 -2.73 18.88 0.65
C VAL A 45 -2.26 20.32 0.37
N PRO A 46 -2.77 21.07 -0.63
CA PRO A 46 -2.30 22.43 -0.91
C PRO A 46 -2.67 23.46 0.16
N LEU A 47 -3.54 23.11 1.12
CA LEU A 47 -3.92 23.97 2.24
C LEU A 47 -2.92 23.88 3.41
N LEU A 48 -1.96 22.95 3.37
CA LEU A 48 -1.04 22.68 4.48
C LEU A 48 0.36 23.25 4.20
N ASN A 49 0.90 24.01 5.16
CA ASN A 49 2.31 24.41 5.16
C ASN A 49 3.23 23.18 5.35
N LYS A 50 4.48 23.22 4.85
CA LYS A 50 5.42 22.08 4.92
C LYS A 50 5.52 21.42 6.31
N LYS A 51 5.71 22.23 7.35
CA LYS A 51 5.81 21.75 8.74
C LYS A 51 4.50 21.14 9.25
N LEU A 52 3.36 21.72 8.87
CA LEU A 52 2.05 21.20 9.25
C LEU A 52 1.73 19.90 8.50
N TYR A 53 2.14 19.81 7.23
CA TYR A 53 2.00 18.61 6.42
C TYR A 53 2.71 17.42 7.09
N GLU A 54 3.97 17.55 7.48
CA GLU A 54 4.72 16.46 8.12
C GLU A 54 4.09 16.01 9.44
N LEU A 55 3.60 16.95 10.26
CA LEU A 55 2.91 16.66 11.50
C LEU A 55 1.57 15.93 11.26
N VAL A 56 0.73 16.49 10.38
CA VAL A 56 -0.59 15.94 10.05
C VAL A 56 -0.45 14.55 9.42
N MET A 57 0.51 14.38 8.52
CA MET A 57 0.79 13.08 7.88
C MET A 57 1.21 12.02 8.89
N THR A 58 2.10 12.37 9.82
CA THR A 58 2.55 11.46 10.87
C THR A 58 1.38 10.98 11.74
N PHE A 59 0.53 11.92 12.17
CA PHE A 59 -0.68 11.60 12.93
C PHE A 59 -1.65 10.73 12.14
N LEU A 60 -1.94 11.11 10.89
CA LEU A 60 -2.90 10.41 10.04
C LEU A 60 -2.42 8.99 9.73
N VAL A 61 -1.17 8.78 9.34
CA VAL A 61 -0.64 7.43 9.09
C VAL A 61 -0.79 6.56 10.34
N ALA A 62 -0.42 7.06 11.52
CA ALA A 62 -0.59 6.34 12.76
C ALA A 62 -2.06 6.06 13.11
N LEU A 63 -2.95 7.02 12.82
CA LEU A 63 -4.40 6.85 12.98
C LEU A 63 -4.97 5.77 12.04
N GLY A 64 -4.50 5.71 10.78
CA GLY A 64 -4.86 4.64 9.85
C GLY A 64 -4.39 3.27 10.32
N ILE A 65 -3.17 3.18 10.88
CA ILE A 65 -2.65 1.94 11.48
C ILE A 65 -3.49 1.52 12.70
N GLY A 66 -3.85 2.49 13.55
CA GLY A 66 -4.72 2.26 14.71
C GLY A 66 -6.10 1.77 14.30
N ALA A 67 -6.71 2.41 13.30
CA ALA A 67 -7.98 2.01 12.74
C ALA A 67 -7.91 0.62 12.09
N LEU A 68 -6.90 0.33 11.27
CA LEU A 68 -6.72 -0.99 10.64
C LEU A 68 -6.58 -2.10 11.69
N SER A 69 -5.74 -1.89 12.72
CA SER A 69 -5.60 -2.86 13.81
C SER A 69 -6.90 -3.04 14.59
N GLY A 70 -7.64 -1.96 14.85
CA GLY A 70 -8.97 -2.01 15.43
C GLY A 70 -9.97 -2.78 14.58
N SER A 71 -9.97 -2.56 13.26
CA SER A 71 -10.85 -3.26 12.32
C SER A 71 -10.60 -4.76 12.37
N VAL A 72 -9.34 -5.20 12.41
CA VAL A 72 -9.01 -6.62 12.56
C VAL A 72 -9.51 -7.19 13.87
N ILE A 73 -9.16 -6.53 14.99
CA ILE A 73 -9.36 -7.09 16.33
C ILE A 73 -10.82 -7.03 16.77
N PHE A 74 -11.53 -5.95 16.46
CA PHE A 74 -12.88 -5.71 16.95
C PHE A 74 -13.96 -6.06 15.94
N ILE A 75 -13.68 -5.98 14.64
CA ILE A 75 -14.68 -6.24 13.60
C ILE A 75 -14.43 -7.62 12.97
N MET A 76 -13.31 -7.78 12.26
CA MET A 76 -13.11 -8.90 11.35
C MET A 76 -12.93 -10.24 12.10
N LEU A 77 -12.11 -10.28 13.16
CA LEU A 77 -11.88 -11.51 13.90
C LEU A 77 -13.16 -11.99 14.62
N PRO A 78 -13.85 -11.16 15.43
CA PRO A 78 -15.09 -11.60 16.06
C PRO A 78 -16.11 -12.15 15.07
N HIS A 79 -16.36 -11.43 13.96
CA HIS A 79 -17.28 -11.87 12.92
C HIS A 79 -16.82 -13.17 12.22
N ALA A 80 -15.51 -13.36 12.00
CA ALA A 80 -14.99 -14.59 11.43
C ALA A 80 -15.23 -15.83 12.33
N PHE A 81 -15.36 -15.61 13.64
CA PHE A 81 -15.55 -16.65 14.65
C PHE A 81 -17.01 -16.75 15.15
N GLU A 82 -17.96 -16.06 14.52
CA GLU A 82 -19.41 -16.25 14.73
C GLU A 82 -19.89 -17.57 14.09
N VAL A 83 -19.27 -18.69 14.46
CA VAL A 83 -19.52 -20.02 13.87
C VAL A 83 -20.03 -21.03 14.91
N PRO A 84 -20.79 -22.06 14.48
CA PRO A 84 -21.15 -23.18 15.34
C PRO A 84 -19.92 -23.89 15.93
N GLU A 85 -20.11 -24.57 17.07
CA GLU A 85 -19.04 -25.31 17.74
C GLU A 85 -18.35 -26.30 16.79
N GLY A 86 -17.02 -26.23 16.70
CA GLY A 86 -16.18 -27.13 15.90
C GLY A 86 -15.56 -26.50 14.64
N GLU A 87 -16.12 -25.42 14.10
CA GLU A 87 -15.59 -24.76 12.90
C GLU A 87 -14.49 -23.71 13.18
N GLY A 88 -14.34 -23.29 14.44
CA GLY A 88 -13.35 -22.28 14.83
C GLY A 88 -11.91 -22.65 14.48
N LEU A 89 -11.55 -23.94 14.51
CA LEU A 89 -10.20 -24.38 14.11
C LEU A 89 -9.95 -24.14 12.61
N LEU A 90 -10.95 -24.42 11.77
CA LEU A 90 -10.87 -24.17 10.32
C LEU A 90 -10.74 -22.67 10.04
N LYS A 91 -11.55 -21.84 10.70
CA LYS A 91 -11.45 -20.37 10.56
C LYS A 91 -10.09 -19.83 11.00
N SER A 92 -9.55 -20.33 12.10
CA SER A 92 -8.18 -19.99 12.54
C SER A 92 -7.12 -20.37 11.50
N LEU A 93 -7.24 -21.57 10.89
CA LEU A 93 -6.35 -22.01 9.82
C LEU A 93 -6.47 -21.12 8.58
N ILE A 94 -7.67 -20.63 8.26
CA ILE A 94 -7.90 -19.70 7.14
C ILE A 94 -7.29 -18.33 7.44
N VAL A 95 -7.45 -17.80 8.66
CA VAL A 95 -6.80 -16.54 9.08
C VAL A 95 -5.28 -16.67 8.93
N LEU A 96 -4.68 -17.74 9.47
CA LEU A 96 -3.25 -17.97 9.38
C LEU A 96 -2.78 -18.23 7.94
N GLY A 97 -3.56 -19.00 7.18
CA GLY A 97 -3.31 -19.31 5.78
C GLY A 97 -3.34 -18.06 4.91
N SER A 98 -4.31 -17.16 5.12
CA SER A 98 -4.40 -15.86 4.44
C SER A 98 -3.20 -14.97 4.77
N LEU A 99 -2.79 -14.90 6.04
CA LEU A 99 -1.60 -14.17 6.47
C LEU A 99 -0.34 -14.66 5.74
N TYR A 100 -0.12 -15.98 5.70
CA TYR A 100 1.05 -16.57 5.03
C TYR A 100 0.98 -16.50 3.51
N ALA A 101 -0.21 -16.65 2.93
CA ALA A 101 -0.42 -16.48 1.49
C ALA A 101 -0.06 -15.05 1.09
N PHE A 102 -0.51 -14.05 1.85
CA PHE A 102 -0.20 -12.65 1.56
C PHE A 102 1.29 -12.33 1.76
N PHE A 103 1.92 -12.87 2.80
CA PHE A 103 3.38 -12.82 2.95
C PHE A 103 4.11 -13.41 1.74
N ALA A 104 3.69 -14.59 1.26
CA ALA A 104 4.30 -15.24 0.11
C ALA A 104 4.15 -14.38 -1.15
N VAL A 105 2.96 -13.81 -1.38
CA VAL A 105 2.70 -12.90 -2.51
C VAL A 105 3.57 -11.65 -2.43
N ASP A 106 3.67 -10.99 -1.28
CA ASP A 106 4.56 -9.84 -1.07
C ASP A 106 6.02 -10.19 -1.42
N ARG A 107 6.51 -11.35 -0.96
CA ARG A 107 7.86 -11.83 -1.27
C ARG A 107 8.05 -12.13 -2.75
N ILE A 108 7.11 -12.82 -3.38
CA ILE A 108 7.16 -13.14 -4.82
C ILE A 108 7.19 -11.85 -5.65
N LEU A 109 6.36 -10.86 -5.31
CA LEU A 109 6.37 -9.56 -5.98
C LEU A 109 7.74 -8.89 -5.84
N LYS A 110 8.29 -8.83 -4.63
CA LYS A 110 9.63 -8.26 -4.39
C LYS A 110 10.70 -8.95 -5.24
N PHE A 111 10.70 -10.28 -5.31
CA PHE A 111 11.64 -11.03 -6.15
C PHE A 111 11.42 -10.76 -7.64
N ALA A 112 10.17 -10.80 -8.12
CA ALA A 112 9.85 -10.55 -9.53
C ALA A 112 10.30 -9.14 -9.96
N MET A 113 10.10 -8.15 -9.10
CA MET A 113 10.51 -6.76 -9.35
C MET A 113 12.03 -6.62 -9.36
N GLU A 114 12.74 -7.28 -8.44
CA GLU A 114 14.20 -7.29 -8.42
C GLU A 114 14.80 -8.00 -9.65
N ILE A 115 14.21 -9.11 -10.10
CA ILE A 115 14.61 -9.79 -11.34
C ILE A 115 14.44 -8.86 -12.55
N LYS A 116 13.28 -8.18 -12.65
CA LYS A 116 13.01 -7.23 -13.73
C LYS A 116 13.99 -6.05 -13.70
N ARG A 117 14.35 -5.56 -12.51
CA ARG A 117 15.36 -4.51 -12.32
C ARG A 117 16.72 -4.95 -12.84
N ARG A 118 17.19 -6.14 -12.45
CA ARG A 118 18.47 -6.71 -12.90
C ARG A 118 18.51 -6.94 -14.41
N GLN A 119 17.45 -7.46 -15.00
CA GLN A 119 17.37 -7.66 -16.45
C GLN A 119 17.45 -6.33 -17.21
N LYS A 120 16.75 -5.30 -16.72
CA LYS A 120 16.79 -3.96 -17.35
C LYS A 120 18.17 -3.32 -17.23
N SER A 121 18.81 -3.42 -16.06
CA SER A 121 20.18 -2.91 -15.87
C SER A 121 21.19 -3.59 -16.81
N ARG A 122 21.09 -4.92 -17.00
CA ARG A 122 21.95 -5.66 -17.94
C ARG A 122 21.77 -5.19 -19.38
N ARG A 123 20.52 -5.02 -19.84
CA ARG A 123 20.22 -4.52 -21.20
C ARG A 123 20.82 -3.13 -21.46
N ILE A 124 20.78 -2.25 -20.46
CA ILE A 124 21.35 -0.90 -20.57
C ILE A 124 22.89 -0.95 -20.65
N SER A 125 23.54 -1.79 -19.83
CA SER A 125 24.99 -2.03 -19.93
C SER A 125 25.37 -2.57 -21.32
N GLU A 126 24.66 -3.58 -21.81
CA GLU A 126 24.93 -4.18 -23.13
C GLU A 126 24.70 -3.20 -24.29
N SER A 127 23.71 -2.30 -24.19
CA SER A 127 23.47 -1.26 -25.21
C SER A 127 24.57 -0.19 -25.21
N ASN A 128 25.06 0.21 -24.03
CA ASN A 128 26.13 1.20 -23.93
C ASN A 128 27.47 0.64 -24.44
N GLU A 129 27.76 -0.64 -24.19
CA GLU A 129 28.95 -1.31 -24.71
C GLU A 129 28.93 -1.43 -26.25
N LYS A 130 27.77 -1.72 -26.85
CA LYS A 130 27.59 -1.74 -28.31
C LYS A 130 27.68 -0.35 -28.95
N ASN A 131 27.22 0.71 -28.27
CA ASN A 131 27.32 2.07 -28.79
C ASN A 131 28.77 2.60 -28.74
N ASN A 132 29.52 2.29 -27.68
CA ASN A 132 30.93 2.67 -27.57
C ASN A 132 31.82 1.97 -28.62
N THR A 133 31.54 0.70 -28.93
CA THR A 133 32.27 -0.04 -29.96
C THR A 133 31.97 0.47 -31.38
N ASN A 134 30.75 0.93 -31.65
CA ASN A 134 30.40 1.56 -32.93
C ASN A 134 30.98 2.97 -33.09
N SER A 135 31.09 3.76 -32.01
CA SER A 135 31.71 5.10 -32.05
C SER A 135 33.23 5.04 -32.18
N ALA A 136 33.89 4.02 -31.63
CA ALA A 136 35.34 3.82 -31.77
C ALA A 136 35.77 3.50 -33.22
N ASN A 137 34.86 2.99 -34.06
CA ASN A 137 35.12 2.71 -35.48
C ASN A 137 34.90 3.91 -36.40
N ALA A 138 34.49 5.06 -35.87
CA ALA A 138 34.28 6.31 -36.62
C ALA A 138 35.34 7.37 -36.26
N ILE A 139 36.62 7.03 -36.34
CA ILE A 139 37.71 8.03 -36.25
C ILE A 139 37.89 8.64 -37.65
N PRO A 140 37.65 9.95 -37.86
CA PRO A 140 38.02 10.60 -39.12
C PRO A 140 39.54 10.60 -39.23
N LYS A 141 40.08 10.05 -40.32
CA LYS A 141 41.51 10.14 -40.65
C LYS A 141 41.89 11.62 -40.81
N LEU A 142 42.35 12.27 -39.74
CA LEU A 142 42.96 13.59 -39.80
C LEU A 142 44.38 13.46 -40.32
N LYS A 143 44.63 14.09 -41.47
CA LYS A 143 45.93 14.20 -42.13
C LYS A 143 46.93 14.86 -41.17
N SER A 144 48.08 14.21 -41.01
CA SER A 144 49.27 14.75 -40.37
C SER A 144 49.68 16.06 -41.03
N ARG A 145 49.77 17.14 -40.23
CA ARG A 145 50.45 18.36 -40.59
C ARG A 145 51.44 18.65 -39.47
N GLU A 146 52.72 18.44 -39.75
CA GLU A 146 53.82 18.90 -38.91
C GLU A 146 53.72 20.40 -38.74
N ASN A 147 53.73 20.86 -37.49
CA ASN A 147 54.17 22.22 -37.15
C ASN A 147 54.92 22.13 -35.82
N SER A 148 56.16 22.61 -35.85
CA SER A 148 57.05 22.75 -34.70
C SER A 148 56.51 23.81 -33.75
N HIS A 149 56.14 23.41 -32.52
CA HIS A 149 55.76 24.33 -31.46
C HIS A 149 56.85 24.40 -30.38
N THR A 150 57.05 25.59 -29.83
CA THR A 150 58.10 25.97 -28.89
C THR A 150 57.74 25.53 -27.46
N LYS A 151 58.73 25.26 -26.61
CA LYS A 151 58.59 24.69 -25.25
C LYS A 151 57.49 25.35 -24.37
N ASP A 152 57.28 26.65 -24.53
CA ASP A 152 56.34 27.42 -23.69
C ASP A 152 54.86 27.10 -24.01
N GLU A 153 54.53 26.69 -25.24
CA GLU A 153 53.18 26.26 -25.61
C GLU A 153 52.87 24.84 -25.11
N ILE A 154 53.90 24.00 -24.93
CA ILE A 154 53.78 22.65 -24.40
C ILE A 154 53.48 22.70 -22.90
N GLU A 155 54.13 23.59 -22.14
CA GLU A 155 53.85 23.78 -20.70
C GLU A 155 52.43 24.30 -20.46
N GLN A 156 51.91 25.15 -21.34
CA GLN A 156 50.56 25.69 -21.20
C GLN A 156 49.48 24.64 -21.48
N ILE A 157 49.68 23.79 -22.49
CA ILE A 157 48.80 22.66 -22.79
C ILE A 157 48.89 21.59 -21.70
N GLN A 158 50.07 21.37 -21.11
CA GLN A 158 50.29 20.38 -20.06
C GLN A 158 49.62 20.79 -18.74
N ALA A 159 49.60 22.09 -18.41
CA ALA A 159 48.85 22.62 -17.26
C ALA A 159 47.32 22.51 -17.45
N GLU A 160 46.82 22.69 -18.68
CA GLU A 160 45.40 22.56 -18.99
C GLU A 160 44.94 21.09 -18.92
N ILE A 161 45.79 20.15 -19.36
CA ILE A 161 45.58 18.70 -19.24
C ILE A 161 45.67 18.23 -17.79
N GLU A 162 46.60 18.75 -16.97
CA GLU A 162 46.66 18.43 -15.53
C GLU A 162 45.41 18.93 -14.80
N SER A 163 44.87 20.09 -15.17
CA SER A 163 43.62 20.60 -14.59
C SER A 163 42.40 19.75 -14.95
N ALA A 164 42.39 19.16 -16.14
CA ALA A 164 41.31 18.29 -16.62
C ALA A 164 41.45 16.83 -16.13
N ALA A 165 42.67 16.35 -15.92
CA ALA A 165 42.97 14.99 -15.46
C ALA A 165 42.63 14.73 -13.98
N VAL A 166 42.46 15.79 -13.17
CA VAL A 166 42.06 15.68 -11.76
C VAL A 166 40.67 15.04 -11.58
N ASN A 167 39.83 15.00 -12.62
CA ASN A 167 38.49 14.39 -12.55
C ASN A 167 38.42 12.91 -12.99
N SER A 168 39.53 12.27 -13.38
CA SER A 168 39.53 10.84 -13.72
C SER A 168 40.79 10.15 -13.19
N ALA A 169 40.82 9.92 -11.89
CA ALA A 169 41.86 9.09 -11.30
C ALA A 169 41.73 7.62 -11.77
N ILE A 170 42.90 7.01 -12.01
CA ILE A 170 43.21 5.56 -12.10
C ILE A 170 43.39 5.01 -13.53
N THR A 171 44.63 5.06 -14.04
CA THR A 171 45.56 3.90 -14.00
C THR A 171 46.95 4.33 -14.46
N ARG A 172 47.94 4.08 -13.59
CA ARG A 172 49.38 4.24 -13.85
C ARG A 172 49.88 3.13 -14.77
N THR A 173 50.71 3.47 -15.74
CA THR A 173 52.04 2.85 -15.95
C THR A 173 52.80 3.70 -16.95
N ILE A 174 53.84 4.40 -16.46
CA ILE A 174 54.87 5.02 -17.30
C ILE A 174 55.87 3.92 -17.62
N SER A 175 56.06 3.63 -18.90
CA SER A 175 57.24 2.94 -19.42
C SER A 175 57.70 3.68 -20.67
N GLU A 176 59.01 3.80 -20.80
CA GLU A 176 59.76 4.66 -21.72
C GLU A 176 59.51 4.35 -23.20
N GLY A 177 59.45 5.41 -24.02
CA GLY A 177 59.62 5.33 -25.48
C GLY A 177 58.32 5.27 -26.28
N ASP A 178 58.21 6.22 -27.21
CA ASP A 178 57.26 6.35 -28.33
C ASP A 178 55.82 6.85 -28.05
N THR A 179 55.56 8.03 -28.63
CA THR A 179 54.30 8.71 -29.00
C THR A 179 53.01 8.33 -28.26
N ILE A 180 52.47 9.30 -27.51
CA ILE A 180 51.16 9.22 -26.87
C ILE A 180 50.10 9.77 -27.83
N SER A 181 49.17 8.93 -28.28
CA SER A 181 47.91 9.39 -28.88
C SER A 181 46.84 9.43 -27.80
N VAL A 182 46.34 10.63 -27.48
CA VAL A 182 45.27 10.83 -26.51
C VAL A 182 43.96 11.01 -27.27
N SER A 183 43.14 9.97 -27.30
CA SER A 183 41.76 10.03 -27.79
C SER A 183 40.84 10.33 -26.61
N VAL A 184 40.58 11.60 -26.32
CA VAL A 184 39.52 11.97 -25.35
C VAL A 184 38.17 11.77 -26.04
N ALA A 185 37.57 10.61 -25.83
CA ALA A 185 36.15 10.43 -26.11
C ALA A 185 35.38 11.23 -25.05
N VAL A 186 34.81 12.38 -25.44
CA VAL A 186 33.77 13.04 -24.64
C VAL A 186 32.58 12.09 -24.64
N VAL A 187 32.55 11.18 -23.65
CA VAL A 187 31.38 10.38 -23.34
C VAL A 187 30.37 11.38 -22.80
N GLU A 188 29.45 11.81 -23.67
CA GLU A 188 28.24 12.50 -23.26
C GLU A 188 27.51 11.53 -22.31
N GLN A 189 27.76 11.69 -21.01
CA GLN A 189 27.08 10.92 -19.99
C GLN A 189 25.61 11.28 -20.09
N MET A 190 24.83 10.45 -20.78
CA MET A 190 23.41 10.39 -20.50
C MET A 190 23.31 9.85 -19.07
N GLU A 191 23.20 10.77 -18.10
CA GLU A 191 22.81 10.47 -16.73
C GLU A 191 21.43 9.78 -16.77
N VAL A 192 21.41 8.48 -17.02
CA VAL A 192 20.23 7.67 -16.74
C VAL A 192 20.20 7.54 -15.24
N ARG A 193 19.56 8.51 -14.57
CA ARG A 193 19.38 8.53 -13.11
C ARG A 193 18.81 7.18 -12.67
N PRO A 194 19.60 6.32 -11.99
CA PRO A 194 19.12 5.02 -11.51
C PRO A 194 17.97 5.18 -10.50
N GLU A 195 17.86 6.36 -9.90
CA GLU A 195 16.75 6.82 -9.05
C GLU A 195 15.39 6.62 -9.73
N ALA A 196 15.22 7.02 -11.00
CA ALA A 196 13.94 6.93 -11.71
C ALA A 196 13.48 5.48 -11.96
N LEU A 197 14.39 4.50 -11.88
CA LEU A 197 14.10 3.07 -12.06
C LEU A 197 13.73 2.39 -10.74
N GLU A 198 14.38 2.73 -9.63
CA GLU A 198 14.03 2.26 -8.27
C GLU A 198 12.65 2.73 -7.85
N ILE A 199 12.37 4.00 -8.16
CA ILE A 199 11.09 4.69 -8.01
C ILE A 199 9.90 3.86 -8.54
N SER A 200 10.04 3.26 -9.73
CA SER A 200 8.90 2.57 -10.36
C SER A 200 8.59 1.25 -9.65
N SER A 201 9.61 0.56 -9.15
CA SER A 201 9.44 -0.76 -8.56
C SER A 201 8.73 -0.70 -7.20
N ILE A 202 9.12 0.26 -6.37
CA ILE A 202 8.48 0.55 -5.08
C ILE A 202 7.02 0.96 -5.31
N ALA A 203 6.77 1.81 -6.33
CA ALA A 203 5.41 2.25 -6.67
C ALA A 203 4.49 1.09 -7.05
N TYR A 204 4.95 0.11 -7.85
CA TYR A 204 4.14 -1.07 -8.21
C TYR A 204 3.83 -1.96 -7.01
N MET A 205 4.78 -2.13 -6.09
CA MET A 205 4.58 -2.92 -4.86
C MET A 205 3.50 -2.28 -3.97
N ILE A 206 3.59 -0.96 -3.76
CA ILE A 206 2.60 -0.20 -2.99
C ILE A 206 1.22 -0.27 -3.66
N LEU A 207 1.17 -0.09 -4.99
CA LEU A 207 -0.09 -0.14 -5.74
C LEU A 207 -0.76 -1.52 -5.63
N PHE A 208 0.02 -2.60 -5.68
CA PHE A 208 -0.51 -3.95 -5.51
C PHE A 208 -1.09 -4.15 -4.11
N GLY A 209 -0.35 -3.79 -3.06
CA GLY A 209 -0.83 -3.89 -1.68
C GLY A 209 -2.10 -3.07 -1.45
N SER A 210 -2.14 -1.84 -1.96
CA SER A 210 -3.32 -0.98 -1.92
C SER A 210 -4.50 -1.60 -2.68
N SER A 211 -4.27 -2.17 -3.86
CA SER A 211 -5.33 -2.82 -4.66
C SER A 211 -5.92 -4.04 -3.95
N ALA A 212 -5.07 -4.86 -3.35
CA ALA A 212 -5.53 -6.03 -2.61
C ALA A 212 -6.35 -5.62 -1.38
N ASN A 213 -5.87 -4.64 -0.59
CA ASN A 213 -6.62 -4.13 0.57
C ASN A 213 -7.99 -3.60 0.15
N ASN A 214 -8.03 -2.71 -0.84
CA ASN A 214 -9.28 -2.13 -1.34
C ASN A 214 -10.27 -3.19 -1.83
N PHE A 215 -9.78 -4.24 -2.50
CA PHE A 215 -10.61 -5.36 -2.92
C PHE A 215 -11.24 -6.09 -1.73
N VAL A 216 -10.46 -6.36 -0.68
CA VAL A 216 -10.94 -7.01 0.55
C VAL A 216 -11.87 -6.12 1.37
N ASP A 217 -11.59 -4.81 1.45
CA ASP A 217 -12.49 -3.79 2.00
C ASP A 217 -13.83 -3.79 1.28
N GLY A 218 -13.80 -3.81 -0.05
CA GLY A 218 -14.98 -3.89 -0.89
C GLY A 218 -15.76 -5.16 -0.61
N MET A 219 -15.10 -6.32 -0.63
CA MET A 219 -15.73 -7.62 -0.39
C MET A 219 -16.35 -7.73 1.00
N SER A 220 -15.64 -7.27 2.03
CA SER A 220 -16.12 -7.24 3.41
C SER A 220 -17.37 -6.36 3.54
N ASN A 221 -17.37 -5.18 2.91
CA ASN A 221 -18.57 -4.33 2.84
C ASN A 221 -19.71 -5.02 2.08
N GLY A 222 -19.42 -5.64 0.94
CA GLY A 222 -20.41 -6.33 0.11
C GLY A 222 -21.16 -7.39 0.90
N VAL A 223 -20.43 -8.27 1.59
CA VAL A 223 -21.06 -9.31 2.40
C VAL A 223 -21.78 -8.72 3.61
N ALA A 224 -21.19 -7.72 4.28
CA ALA A 224 -21.81 -7.06 5.43
C ALA A 224 -23.16 -6.41 5.08
N PHE A 225 -23.23 -5.72 3.94
CA PHE A 225 -24.46 -5.08 3.45
C PHE A 225 -25.47 -6.08 2.88
N ALA A 226 -25.05 -7.27 2.46
CA ALA A 226 -25.94 -8.34 2.06
C ALA A 226 -26.62 -9.00 3.28
N ASP A 227 -25.89 -9.09 4.39
CA ASP A 227 -26.40 -9.62 5.65
C ASP A 227 -27.31 -8.63 6.39
N SER A 228 -26.84 -7.41 6.69
CA SER A 228 -27.68 -6.39 7.35
C SER A 228 -27.21 -4.95 7.13
N LEU A 229 -28.16 -4.00 7.10
CA LEU A 229 -27.84 -2.58 6.92
C LEU A 229 -26.97 -2.02 8.07
N GLY A 230 -27.23 -2.45 9.32
CA GLY A 230 -26.46 -1.99 10.49
C GLY A 230 -25.00 -2.42 10.42
N ARG A 231 -24.77 -3.72 10.17
CA ARG A 231 -23.43 -4.29 9.98
C ARG A 231 -22.71 -3.67 8.79
N GLY A 232 -23.38 -3.55 7.65
CA GLY A 232 -22.85 -2.87 6.46
C GLY A 232 -22.42 -1.42 6.73
N LEU A 233 -23.23 -0.65 7.45
CA LEU A 233 -22.88 0.73 7.83
C LEU A 233 -21.72 0.79 8.82
N SER A 234 -21.67 -0.11 9.82
CA SER A 234 -20.56 -0.17 10.79
C SER A 234 -19.23 -0.41 10.08
N ILE A 235 -19.18 -1.46 9.26
CA ILE A 235 -18.00 -1.87 8.50
C ILE A 235 -17.63 -0.82 7.45
N GLY A 236 -18.63 -0.22 6.79
CA GLY A 236 -18.44 0.84 5.81
C GLY A 236 -17.81 2.10 6.39
N ILE A 237 -18.27 2.54 7.56
CA ILE A 237 -17.71 3.72 8.23
C ILE A 237 -16.31 3.42 8.76
N ALA A 238 -16.09 2.23 9.32
CA ALA A 238 -14.76 1.77 9.73
C ALA A 238 -13.78 1.76 8.54
N CYS A 239 -14.23 1.25 7.39
CA CYS A 239 -13.48 1.24 6.13
C CYS A 239 -13.11 2.67 5.70
N ILE A 240 -14.06 3.61 5.67
CA ILE A 240 -13.76 5.01 5.31
C ILE A 240 -12.72 5.62 6.27
N ALA A 241 -12.85 5.36 7.57
CA ALA A 241 -11.97 5.91 8.59
C ALA A 241 -10.54 5.38 8.52
N GLN A 242 -10.35 4.11 8.15
CA GLN A 242 -9.00 3.55 7.93
C GLN A 242 -8.43 3.92 6.56
N GLN A 243 -9.29 4.08 5.55
CA GLN A 243 -8.86 4.28 4.17
C GLN A 243 -8.29 5.67 3.95
N PHE A 244 -8.95 6.72 4.48
CA PHE A 244 -8.53 8.10 4.28
C PHE A 244 -7.06 8.34 4.71
N PRO A 245 -6.61 7.91 5.90
CA PRO A 245 -5.22 8.07 6.29
C PRO A 245 -4.24 7.17 5.52
N GLN A 246 -4.61 5.92 5.25
CA GLN A 246 -3.75 4.97 4.52
C GLN A 246 -3.47 5.43 3.09
N GLU A 247 -4.49 5.95 2.43
CA GLU A 247 -4.42 6.43 1.06
C GLU A 247 -3.60 7.70 0.92
N LEU A 248 -3.72 8.62 1.87
CA LEU A 248 -2.91 9.83 1.92
C LEU A 248 -1.41 9.48 2.11
N GLY A 249 -1.09 8.50 2.97
CA GLY A 249 0.27 7.98 3.12
C GLY A 249 0.81 7.35 1.83
N THR A 250 0.01 6.50 1.19
CA THR A 250 0.34 5.85 -0.09
C THR A 250 0.62 6.88 -1.20
N LEU A 251 -0.25 7.89 -1.32
CA LEU A 251 -0.10 8.98 -2.27
C LEU A 251 1.20 9.77 -2.03
N ALA A 252 1.53 10.08 -0.78
CA ALA A 252 2.75 10.80 -0.44
C ALA A 252 3.99 10.05 -0.90
N ILE A 253 4.03 8.73 -0.71
CA ILE A 253 5.15 7.88 -1.14
C ILE A 253 5.22 7.81 -2.68
N LEU A 254 4.09 7.62 -3.36
CA LEU A 254 4.04 7.55 -4.83
C LEU A 254 4.36 8.88 -5.52
N VAL A 255 4.06 10.03 -4.89
CA VAL A 255 4.47 11.34 -5.42
C VAL A 255 5.95 11.60 -5.15
N ARG A 256 6.47 11.25 -3.97
CA ARG A 256 7.89 11.34 -3.64
C ARG A 256 8.76 10.44 -4.49
N SER A 257 8.22 9.31 -4.95
CA SER A 257 8.88 8.49 -5.95
C SER A 257 8.96 9.21 -7.31
N GLY A 258 8.30 10.34 -7.58
CA GLY A 258 8.55 11.07 -8.83
C GLY A 258 7.79 10.54 -10.05
N LEU A 259 6.77 9.69 -9.84
CA LEU A 259 5.74 9.39 -10.86
C LEU A 259 5.01 10.66 -11.34
N GLY A 260 5.07 11.73 -10.55
CA GLY A 260 4.40 12.98 -10.82
C GLY A 260 2.92 12.91 -10.47
N PHE A 261 2.39 14.03 -10.00
CA PHE A 261 1.09 14.10 -9.34
C PHE A 261 -0.08 13.50 -10.14
N LYS A 262 -0.20 13.87 -11.43
CA LYS A 262 -1.29 13.41 -12.29
C LYS A 262 -1.26 11.90 -12.52
N LYS A 263 -0.08 11.31 -12.69
CA LYS A 263 0.05 9.86 -12.91
C LYS A 263 -0.29 9.10 -11.64
N THR A 264 0.16 9.59 -10.49
CA THR A 264 -0.17 8.96 -9.20
C THR A 264 -1.67 8.94 -8.97
N LEU A 265 -2.38 10.05 -9.24
CA LEU A 265 -3.84 10.09 -9.12
C LEU A 265 -4.52 9.06 -10.04
N LEU A 266 -4.09 8.95 -11.30
CA LEU A 266 -4.66 7.99 -12.25
C LEU A 266 -4.41 6.54 -11.85
N LEU A 267 -3.21 6.23 -11.35
CA LEU A 267 -2.91 4.87 -10.87
C LEU A 267 -3.74 4.50 -9.64
N ASN A 268 -4.06 5.48 -8.80
CA ASN A 268 -4.85 5.26 -7.60
C ASN A 268 -6.34 4.96 -7.89
N LEU A 269 -6.79 5.12 -9.15
CA LEU A 269 -8.11 4.64 -9.58
C LEU A 269 -8.17 3.10 -9.64
N ILE A 270 -7.03 2.42 -9.75
CA ILE A 270 -6.98 0.94 -9.83
C ILE A 270 -7.44 0.32 -8.49
N PRO A 271 -6.86 0.68 -7.33
CA PRO A 271 -7.38 0.23 -6.04
C PRO A 271 -8.86 0.57 -5.83
N GLY A 272 -9.27 1.81 -6.15
CA GLY A 272 -10.68 2.21 -6.05
C GLY A 272 -11.61 1.32 -6.88
N GLY A 273 -11.25 1.03 -8.14
CA GLY A 273 -12.00 0.11 -9.00
C GLY A 273 -12.07 -1.32 -8.47
N LEU A 274 -10.99 -1.81 -7.87
CA LEU A 274 -10.92 -3.12 -7.21
C LEU A 274 -11.85 -3.18 -5.99
N SER A 275 -12.08 -2.07 -5.29
CA SER A 275 -13.06 -2.01 -4.20
C SER A 275 -14.48 -2.25 -4.69
N TYR A 276 -14.89 -1.65 -5.81
CA TYR A 276 -16.19 -1.94 -6.42
C TYR A 276 -16.32 -3.41 -6.84
N LEU A 277 -15.27 -3.96 -7.45
CA LEU A 277 -15.26 -5.36 -7.85
C LEU A 277 -15.41 -6.28 -6.63
N GLY A 278 -14.67 -5.99 -5.56
CA GLY A 278 -14.79 -6.69 -4.28
C GLY A 278 -16.20 -6.62 -3.72
N PHE A 279 -16.80 -5.43 -3.67
CA PHE A 279 -18.15 -5.21 -3.19
C PHE A 279 -19.20 -6.02 -3.96
N VAL A 280 -19.14 -5.99 -5.28
CA VAL A 280 -20.05 -6.78 -6.13
C VAL A 280 -19.91 -8.27 -5.82
N ILE A 281 -18.67 -8.78 -5.74
CA ILE A 281 -18.43 -10.20 -5.43
C ILE A 281 -18.94 -10.55 -4.03
N GLY A 282 -18.66 -9.71 -3.03
CA GLY A 282 -19.11 -9.90 -1.66
C GLY A 282 -20.63 -9.90 -1.53
N ALA A 283 -21.30 -8.93 -2.14
CA ALA A 283 -22.75 -8.81 -2.09
C ALA A 283 -23.47 -9.99 -2.77
N LEU A 284 -22.86 -10.59 -3.79
CA LEU A 284 -23.40 -11.77 -4.47
C LEU A 284 -23.10 -13.08 -3.73
N LEU A 285 -21.97 -13.19 -3.03
CA LEU A 285 -21.54 -14.42 -2.34
C LEU A 285 -22.54 -14.89 -1.27
N ASP A 286 -23.21 -13.95 -0.62
CA ASP A 286 -24.22 -14.24 0.41
C ASP A 286 -25.45 -14.99 -0.14
N ASP A 287 -25.79 -14.81 -1.42
CA ASP A 287 -26.89 -15.54 -2.06
C ASP A 287 -26.52 -17.00 -2.43
N TYR A 288 -25.23 -17.33 -2.49
CA TYR A 288 -24.74 -18.64 -2.96
C TYR A 288 -24.31 -19.59 -1.83
N SER A 289 -23.87 -19.07 -0.69
CA SER A 289 -23.35 -19.87 0.42
C SER A 289 -23.74 -19.28 1.76
N GLU A 290 -24.56 -20.00 2.53
CA GLU A 290 -24.77 -19.69 3.94
C GLU A 290 -23.39 -19.67 4.65
N GLY A 291 -23.11 -18.59 5.41
CA GLY A 291 -21.84 -18.41 6.13
C GLY A 291 -20.67 -17.86 5.29
N ALA A 292 -20.90 -17.37 4.07
CA ALA A 292 -19.86 -16.75 3.24
C ALA A 292 -19.17 -15.57 3.94
N ASP A 293 -19.91 -14.82 4.76
CA ASP A 293 -19.46 -13.71 5.59
C ASP A 293 -18.31 -14.10 6.51
N THR A 294 -18.48 -15.15 7.30
CA THR A 294 -17.47 -15.61 8.26
C THR A 294 -16.18 -16.06 7.55
N PHE A 295 -16.27 -16.62 6.32
CA PHE A 295 -15.10 -16.96 5.52
C PHE A 295 -14.40 -15.73 4.94
N VAL A 296 -15.15 -14.77 4.41
CA VAL A 296 -14.59 -13.50 3.91
C VAL A 296 -13.91 -12.75 5.03
N PHE A 297 -14.52 -12.64 6.21
CA PHE A 297 -13.92 -11.98 7.36
C PHE A 297 -12.69 -12.72 7.90
N ALA A 298 -12.64 -14.05 7.84
CA ALA A 298 -11.44 -14.83 8.21
C ALA A 298 -10.27 -14.53 7.26
N ILE A 299 -10.52 -14.53 5.95
CA ILE A 299 -9.50 -14.19 4.94
C ILE A 299 -9.03 -12.75 5.13
N SER A 300 -9.97 -11.81 5.32
CA SER A 300 -9.70 -10.39 5.51
C SER A 300 -8.85 -10.14 6.76
N SER A 301 -9.19 -10.80 7.88
CA SER A 301 -8.43 -10.73 9.13
C SER A 301 -6.96 -11.13 8.95
N GLY A 302 -6.70 -12.25 8.27
CA GLY A 302 -5.34 -12.73 8.03
C GLY A 302 -4.50 -11.77 7.20
N MET A 303 -5.09 -11.22 6.14
CA MET A 303 -4.44 -10.24 5.28
C MET A 303 -4.16 -8.93 6.05
N TYR A 304 -5.14 -8.38 6.75
CA TYR A 304 -4.95 -7.14 7.50
C TYR A 304 -3.98 -7.30 8.67
N LEU A 305 -3.94 -8.45 9.34
CA LEU A 305 -2.89 -8.76 10.33
C LEU A 305 -1.50 -8.66 9.69
N TYR A 306 -1.32 -9.20 8.49
CA TYR A 306 -0.06 -9.09 7.78
C TYR A 306 0.27 -7.64 7.41
N VAL A 307 -0.68 -6.88 6.87
CA VAL A 307 -0.47 -5.48 6.48
C VAL A 307 -0.09 -4.63 7.70
N PHE A 308 -0.82 -4.81 8.80
CA PHE A 308 -0.59 -4.12 10.06
C PHE A 308 0.79 -4.47 10.66
N LEU A 309 1.04 -5.74 10.97
CA LEU A 309 2.24 -6.18 11.70
C LEU A 309 3.48 -6.30 10.81
N GLY A 310 3.30 -6.74 9.57
CA GLY A 310 4.39 -7.07 8.66
C GLY A 310 4.85 -5.90 7.79
N THR A 311 4.00 -4.87 7.61
CA THR A 311 4.30 -3.74 6.72
C THR A 311 4.26 -2.40 7.46
N LEU A 312 3.11 -2.01 8.04
CA LEU A 312 2.92 -0.64 8.51
C LEU A 312 3.63 -0.32 9.83
N ILE A 313 3.60 -1.22 10.82
CA ILE A 313 4.32 -1.02 12.08
C ILE A 313 5.85 -0.96 11.86
N PRO A 314 6.46 -1.88 11.07
CA PRO A 314 7.88 -1.79 10.73
C PRO A 314 8.26 -0.48 10.03
N GLU A 315 7.47 -0.05 9.03
CA GLU A 315 7.69 1.20 8.28
C GLU A 315 7.67 2.41 9.21
N MET A 316 6.64 2.51 10.07
CA MET A 316 6.50 3.61 11.02
C MET A 316 7.66 3.63 12.03
N ARG A 317 8.13 2.46 12.47
CA ARG A 317 9.29 2.34 13.36
C ARG A 317 10.58 2.78 12.68
N GLU A 318 10.79 2.41 11.43
CA GLU A 318 11.99 2.80 10.66
C GLU A 318 12.02 4.32 10.44
N ALA A 319 10.90 4.92 10.05
CA ALA A 319 10.76 6.37 9.90
C ALA A 319 11.08 7.13 11.19
N THR A 320 10.62 6.64 12.35
CA THR A 320 10.95 7.24 13.65
C THR A 320 12.42 7.01 14.01
N SER A 321 12.99 5.84 13.72
CA SER A 321 14.40 5.53 14.02
C SER A 321 15.38 6.44 13.27
N GLU A 322 15.07 6.81 12.03
CA GLU A 322 15.86 7.79 11.26
C GLU A 322 15.80 9.20 11.88
N LEU A 323 14.64 9.58 12.43
CA LEU A 323 14.49 10.85 13.14
C LEU A 323 15.22 10.89 14.48
N ILE A 324 15.33 9.77 15.19
CA ILE A 324 16.10 9.67 16.44
C ILE A 324 17.57 10.06 16.20
N THR A 325 18.16 9.60 15.09
CA THR A 325 19.56 9.88 14.77
C THR A 325 19.80 11.32 14.30
N ASN A 326 18.81 11.93 13.64
CA ASN A 326 18.94 13.27 13.06
C ASN A 326 18.51 14.39 14.02
N ASN A 327 17.39 14.22 14.73
CA ASN A 327 16.81 15.26 15.59
C ASN A 327 15.96 14.65 16.72
N PHE A 328 16.59 14.44 17.88
CA PHE A 328 15.96 13.76 19.02
C PHE A 328 14.67 14.42 19.53
N ASN A 329 14.63 15.76 19.59
CA ASN A 329 13.45 16.48 20.07
C ASN A 329 12.25 16.31 19.13
N GLU A 330 12.50 16.33 17.82
CA GLU A 330 11.49 16.10 16.80
C GLU A 330 11.00 14.65 16.83
N SER A 331 11.89 13.69 17.05
CA SER A 331 11.52 12.28 17.23
C SER A 331 10.56 12.07 18.41
N ILE A 332 10.74 12.78 19.54
CA ILE A 332 9.81 12.69 20.67
C ILE A 332 8.42 13.17 20.26
N ILE A 333 8.33 14.32 19.59
CA ILE A 333 7.05 14.87 19.12
C ILE A 333 6.36 13.88 18.17
N VAL A 334 7.11 13.34 17.21
CA VAL A 334 6.62 12.33 16.27
C VAL A 334 6.13 11.08 16.99
N THR A 335 6.87 10.59 17.99
CA THR A 335 6.49 9.38 18.76
C THR A 335 5.21 9.59 19.57
N ILE A 336 5.07 10.75 20.22
CA ILE A 336 3.85 11.11 20.96
C ILE A 336 2.68 11.21 19.99
N LEU A 337 2.89 11.84 18.83
CA LEU A 337 1.86 12.01 17.83
C LEU A 337 1.42 10.69 17.19
N GLN A 338 2.37 9.79 16.92
CA GLN A 338 2.09 8.43 16.45
C GLN A 338 1.29 7.64 17.50
N SER A 339 1.72 7.70 18.77
CA SER A 339 0.99 7.07 19.87
C SER A 339 -0.44 7.60 20.00
N ALA A 340 -0.62 8.91 19.88
CA ALA A 340 -1.93 9.56 19.90
C ALA A 340 -2.80 9.13 18.71
N GLY A 341 -2.24 9.08 17.50
CA GLY A 341 -2.93 8.61 16.30
C GLY A 341 -3.39 7.16 16.45
N LEU A 342 -2.49 6.26 16.85
CA LEU A 342 -2.80 4.84 17.08
C LEU A 342 -3.94 4.66 18.08
N LEU A 343 -3.85 5.31 19.25
CA LEU A 343 -4.87 5.21 20.29
C LEU A 343 -6.20 5.79 19.85
N PHE A 344 -6.19 6.91 19.14
CA PHE A 344 -7.40 7.52 18.61
C PHE A 344 -8.08 6.61 17.57
N GLY A 345 -7.31 6.09 16.61
CA GLY A 345 -7.81 5.16 15.59
C GLY A 345 -8.41 3.90 16.21
N LEU A 346 -7.70 3.28 17.16
CA LEU A 346 -8.16 2.09 17.88
C LEU A 346 -9.45 2.36 18.67
N SER A 347 -9.48 3.48 19.42
CA SER A 347 -10.64 3.87 20.23
C SER A 347 -11.84 4.19 19.36
N PHE A 348 -11.62 4.83 18.21
CA PHE A 348 -12.67 5.18 17.25
C PHE A 348 -13.36 3.93 16.69
N ILE A 349 -12.58 2.94 16.23
CA ILE A 349 -13.13 1.68 15.74
C ILE A 349 -13.81 0.89 16.85
N TYR A 350 -13.18 0.80 18.03
CA TYR A 350 -13.81 0.16 19.19
C TYR A 350 -15.18 0.77 19.52
N PHE A 351 -15.30 2.10 19.48
CA PHE A 351 -16.55 2.78 19.79
C PHE A 351 -17.64 2.60 18.74
N ILE A 352 -17.28 2.57 17.45
CA ILE A 352 -18.21 2.23 16.37
C ILE A 352 -18.79 0.84 16.61
N GLU A 353 -17.92 -0.14 16.82
CA GLU A 353 -18.34 -1.53 16.93
C GLU A 353 -19.09 -1.81 18.24
N PHE A 354 -18.64 -1.21 19.35
CA PHE A 354 -19.34 -1.30 20.63
C PHE A 354 -20.77 -0.76 20.54
N LYS A 355 -20.99 0.36 19.84
CA LYS A 355 -22.33 0.90 19.62
C LYS A 355 -23.21 -0.02 18.79
N GLU A 356 -22.65 -0.68 17.79
CA GLU A 356 -23.40 -1.63 16.97
C GLU A 356 -23.79 -2.88 17.78
N ALA A 357 -22.85 -3.41 18.58
CA ALA A 357 -23.13 -4.49 19.52
C ALA A 357 -24.23 -4.14 20.54
N LEU A 358 -24.25 -2.89 21.06
CA LEU A 358 -25.31 -2.42 21.96
C LEU A 358 -26.67 -2.36 21.27
N LYS A 359 -26.75 -1.84 20.05
CA LYS A 359 -28.02 -1.81 19.29
C LYS A 359 -28.54 -3.22 19.03
N PHE A 360 -27.65 -4.15 18.71
CA PHE A 360 -28.00 -5.55 18.52
C PHE A 360 -28.60 -6.15 19.82
N ALA A 361 -27.97 -5.90 20.97
CA ALA A 361 -28.47 -6.35 22.27
C ALA A 361 -29.81 -5.70 22.67
N GLU A 362 -30.01 -4.41 22.37
CA GLU A 362 -31.27 -3.72 22.64
C GLU A 362 -32.42 -4.26 21.78
N ASN A 363 -32.16 -4.49 20.49
CA ASN A 363 -33.13 -5.08 19.56
C ASN A 363 -33.54 -6.50 19.98
N GLN A 364 -32.63 -7.30 20.53
CA GLN A 364 -32.98 -8.60 21.11
C GLN A 364 -33.84 -8.47 22.37
N ASN A 365 -33.56 -7.49 23.24
CA ASN A 365 -34.31 -7.29 24.49
C ASN A 365 -35.74 -6.75 24.28
N ARG A 366 -36.01 -6.03 23.18
CA ARG A 366 -37.37 -5.57 22.83
C ARG A 366 -38.32 -6.70 22.36
N CYS A 367 -37.80 -7.88 22.03
CA CYS A 367 -38.58 -9.06 21.64
C CYS A 367 -38.47 -10.19 22.68
N PRO A 368 -39.25 -10.15 23.79
CA PRO A 368 -39.10 -11.09 24.91
C PRO A 368 -39.43 -12.56 24.59
N HIS A 369 -40.08 -12.88 23.47
CA HIS A 369 -40.31 -14.26 23.02
C HIS A 369 -39.05 -14.98 22.51
N ARG A 370 -37.90 -14.30 22.37
CA ARG A 370 -36.62 -14.93 22.01
C ARG A 370 -35.84 -15.51 23.20
N LYS A 371 -36.23 -15.22 24.45
CA LYS A 371 -35.49 -15.67 25.65
C LYS A 371 -35.62 -17.16 25.96
N SER A 372 -36.64 -17.86 25.46
CA SER A 372 -36.89 -19.27 25.83
C SER A 372 -36.11 -20.30 25.00
N VAL A 373 -35.45 -19.90 23.91
CA VAL A 373 -34.72 -20.84 23.03
C VAL A 373 -33.22 -20.89 23.32
N LEU A 374 -32.64 -19.81 23.85
CA LEU A 374 -31.20 -19.71 24.14
C LEU A 374 -30.82 -19.93 25.61
N ALA A 375 -31.78 -20.09 26.52
CA ALA A 375 -31.49 -20.49 27.91
C ALA A 375 -31.21 -22.01 28.06
N LYS A 376 -31.01 -22.72 26.94
CA LYS A 376 -30.71 -24.16 26.89
C LYS A 376 -29.48 -24.52 26.03
N TYR A 377 -28.71 -23.53 25.59
CA TYR A 377 -27.44 -23.73 24.91
C TYR A 377 -26.34 -22.98 25.65
#